data_AF-A0A5M9HW23-F1
#
_entry.id   AF-A0A5M9HW23-F1
#
_cell.length_a   1.000
_cell.length_b   1.000
_cell.length_c   1.000
_cell.angle_alpha   90.00
_cell.angle_beta   90.00
_cell.angle_gamma   90.00
#
_symmetry.space_group_name_H-M   'P 1'
#
loop_
_entity.id
_entity.type
_entity.pdbx_description
1 polymer ?
#
loop_
_entity_poly.entity_id
_entity_poly.type
_entity_poly.pdbx_seq_one_letter_code
_entity_poly.pdbx_strand_id
1 'polypeptide(L)'
;MKRWETPRTVVQGFEANEYVAACWYIACDYGERGESDPISGLYHNAYSDGTGCGHANNQVIREVRDGVFTLREEDGFGEDYDMQMTRDTNWQGLSGTLTNVQLGDIIYWTTTASDGRIWYHKGTVESTSNVNRS
;
A
#
# COMPACT_ATOMS: atom_id res chain seq x y z
N MET A 1 -35.40 -10.38 -58.63
CA MET A 1 -35.85 -9.47 -57.54
C MET A 1 -34.62 -8.97 -56.81
N LYS A 2 -34.48 -7.65 -56.64
CA LYS A 2 -33.37 -7.06 -55.85
C LYS A 2 -33.86 -6.92 -54.41
N ARG A 3 -33.18 -7.59 -53.48
CA ARG A 3 -33.47 -7.51 -52.05
C ARG A 3 -32.48 -6.54 -51.43
N TRP A 4 -32.99 -5.43 -50.91
CA TRP A 4 -32.21 -4.43 -50.20
C TRP A 4 -32.31 -4.74 -48.71
N GLU A 5 -31.21 -5.19 -48.11
CA GLU A 5 -31.10 -5.35 -46.67
C GLU A 5 -30.28 -4.18 -46.12
N THR A 6 -30.79 -3.54 -45.07
CA THR A 6 -30.13 -2.41 -44.42
C THR A 6 -28.83 -2.87 -43.78
N PRO A 7 -27.70 -2.18 -43.98
CA PRO A 7 -26.47 -2.47 -43.24
C PRO A 7 -26.75 -2.29 -41.76
N ARG A 8 -26.68 -3.36 -40.97
CA ARG A 8 -26.73 -3.29 -39.51
C ARG A 8 -25.30 -3.36 -39.01
N THR A 9 -24.82 -2.26 -38.45
CA THR A 9 -23.58 -2.26 -37.68
C THR A 9 -23.82 -3.06 -36.42
N VAL A 10 -23.10 -4.18 -36.27
CA VAL A 10 -23.00 -4.88 -34.99
C VAL A 10 -21.94 -4.11 -34.20
N VAL A 11 -22.38 -3.25 -33.27
CA VAL A 11 -21.46 -2.65 -32.31
C VAL A 11 -21.05 -3.78 -31.37
N GLN A 12 -19.86 -4.32 -31.57
CA GLN A 12 -19.23 -5.17 -30.58
C GLN A 12 -19.00 -4.29 -29.35
N GLY A 13 -19.80 -4.50 -28.31
CA GLY A 13 -19.54 -3.91 -27.00
C GLY A 13 -18.19 -4.44 -26.54
N PHE A 14 -17.14 -3.65 -26.71
CA PHE A 14 -15.94 -3.83 -25.91
C PHE A 14 -16.35 -3.48 -24.50
N GLU A 15 -16.62 -4.50 -23.67
CA GLU A 15 -16.55 -4.29 -22.24
C GLU A 15 -15.09 -3.94 -21.96
N ALA A 16 -14.86 -2.67 -21.62
CA ALA A 16 -13.61 -2.30 -21.01
C ALA A 16 -13.55 -3.09 -19.70
N ASN A 17 -12.77 -4.17 -19.68
CA ASN A 17 -12.19 -4.67 -18.44
C ASN A 17 -11.19 -3.59 -17.99
N GLU A 18 -11.71 -2.46 -17.54
CA GLU A 18 -10.93 -1.37 -16.98
C GLU A 18 -10.52 -1.83 -15.58
N TYR A 19 -9.44 -2.61 -15.56
CA TYR A 19 -8.76 -2.94 -14.32
C TYR A 19 -8.14 -1.65 -13.79
N VAL A 20 -8.80 -1.04 -12.81
CA VAL A 20 -8.23 0.04 -12.03
C VAL A 20 -7.39 -0.61 -10.93
N ALA A 21 -6.06 -0.59 -11.10
CA ALA A 21 -5.14 -1.11 -10.10
C ALA A 21 -5.41 -0.45 -8.73
N ALA A 22 -5.61 -1.26 -7.70
CA ALA A 22 -5.87 -0.75 -6.36
C ALA A 22 -4.64 -0.03 -5.78
N CYS A 23 -4.90 1.08 -5.10
CA CYS A 23 -3.90 1.90 -4.42
C CYS A 23 -4.44 2.29 -3.05
N TRP A 24 -3.74 1.86 -2.00
CA TRP A 24 -4.10 2.05 -0.60
C TRP A 24 -2.98 2.74 0.15
N TYR A 25 -3.30 3.32 1.30
CA TYR A 25 -2.34 3.87 2.24
C TYR A 25 -2.34 3.07 3.55
N ILE A 26 -1.27 3.23 4.34
CA ILE A 26 -1.14 2.55 5.63
C ILE A 26 -0.26 3.36 6.59
N ALA A 27 -0.84 3.98 7.62
CA ALA A 27 -0.03 4.58 8.67
C ALA A 27 0.59 3.50 9.57
N CYS A 28 1.80 3.74 10.08
CA CYS A 28 2.37 2.95 11.17
C CYS A 28 1.70 3.35 12.49
N ASP A 29 1.05 2.40 13.17
CA ASP A 29 0.38 2.60 14.45
C ASP A 29 1.31 3.19 15.52
N TYR A 30 2.59 2.77 15.53
CA TYR A 30 3.59 3.30 16.47
C TYR A 30 4.00 4.71 16.09
N GLY A 31 4.08 5.00 14.80
CA GLY A 31 4.40 6.33 14.28
C GLY A 31 3.32 7.35 14.62
N GLU A 32 2.05 7.00 14.46
CA GLU A 32 0.92 7.88 14.82
C GLU A 32 0.91 8.26 16.31
N ARG A 33 1.44 7.39 17.17
CA ARG A 33 1.44 7.58 18.63
C ARG A 33 2.73 8.18 19.17
N GLY A 34 3.81 8.15 18.39
CA GLY A 34 5.14 8.50 18.89
C GLY A 34 5.64 7.46 19.89
N GLU A 35 5.72 6.20 19.49
CA GLU A 35 6.10 5.07 20.36
C GLU A 35 7.27 4.26 19.78
N SER A 36 7.93 3.46 20.64
CA SER A 36 8.90 2.46 20.19
C SER A 36 8.22 1.15 19.83
N ASP A 37 8.71 0.45 18.79
CA ASP A 37 8.22 -0.89 18.48
C ASP A 37 8.72 -1.93 19.52
N PRO A 38 7.93 -2.99 19.79
CA PRO A 38 8.21 -3.92 20.88
C PRO A 38 9.35 -4.90 20.61
N ILE A 39 9.89 -4.95 19.39
CA ILE A 39 10.93 -5.93 19.01
C ILE A 39 12.31 -5.29 19.03
N SER A 40 12.47 -4.17 18.34
CA SER A 40 13.74 -3.46 18.24
C SER A 40 13.91 -2.40 19.34
N GLY A 41 12.81 -1.91 19.92
CA GLY A 41 12.82 -0.76 20.83
C GLY A 41 13.09 0.58 20.14
N LEU A 42 13.21 0.61 18.81
CA LEU A 42 13.45 1.82 18.04
C LEU A 42 12.19 2.67 17.99
N TYR A 43 12.38 3.99 18.07
CA TYR A 43 11.31 4.98 18.11
C TYR A 43 10.73 5.27 16.72
N HIS A 44 9.42 5.42 16.66
CA HIS A 44 8.62 5.76 15.49
C HIS A 44 7.90 7.09 15.74
N ASN A 45 7.66 7.88 14.69
CA ASN A 45 6.92 9.13 14.82
C ASN A 45 6.25 9.57 13.52
N ALA A 46 5.28 10.46 13.64
CA ALA A 46 4.80 11.36 12.60
C ALA A 46 5.34 12.77 12.89
N TYR A 47 6.32 13.22 12.12
CA TYR A 47 6.93 14.52 12.32
C TYR A 47 6.09 15.63 11.69
N SER A 48 6.19 16.85 12.26
CA SER A 48 5.42 18.01 11.80
C SER A 48 5.84 18.55 10.43
N ASP A 49 6.98 18.09 9.90
CA ASP A 49 7.45 18.42 8.55
C ASP A 49 6.88 17.49 7.47
N GLY A 50 5.98 16.57 7.86
CA GLY A 50 5.37 15.59 6.96
C GLY A 50 6.18 14.30 6.82
N THR A 51 7.35 14.17 7.46
CA THR A 51 8.14 12.93 7.45
C THR A 51 7.68 11.94 8.51
N GLY A 52 8.09 10.68 8.35
CA GLY A 52 7.89 9.62 9.33
C GLY A 52 6.77 8.65 8.95
N CYS A 53 6.84 7.47 9.55
CA CYS A 53 5.99 6.33 9.20
C CYS A 53 4.54 6.45 9.70
N GLY A 54 4.26 7.38 10.63
CA GLY A 54 2.89 7.61 11.11
C GLY A 54 1.99 8.35 10.11
N HIS A 55 2.54 8.87 9.01
CA HIS A 55 1.75 9.48 7.94
C HIS A 55 1.37 8.43 6.90
N ALA A 56 0.07 8.13 6.78
CA ALA A 56 -0.40 7.06 5.89
C ALA A 56 0.00 7.28 4.42
N ASN A 57 0.03 8.53 3.95
CA ASN A 57 0.41 8.89 2.59
C ASN A 57 1.90 8.69 2.27
N ASN A 58 2.73 8.47 3.29
CA ASN A 58 4.14 8.14 3.11
C ASN A 58 4.36 6.64 2.88
N GLN A 59 3.33 5.82 3.01
CA GLN A 59 3.41 4.35 2.98
C GLN A 59 2.30 3.83 2.07
N VAL A 60 2.66 3.46 0.84
CA VAL A 60 1.70 3.18 -0.23
C VAL A 60 1.69 1.70 -0.58
N ILE A 61 0.50 1.11 -0.57
CA ILE A 61 0.26 -0.25 -1.04
C ILE A 61 -0.30 -0.18 -2.45
N ARG A 62 0.41 -0.76 -3.42
CA ARG A 62 0.02 -0.72 -4.84
C ARG A 62 -0.20 -2.12 -5.38
N GLU A 63 -1.30 -2.31 -6.09
CA GLU A 63 -1.52 -3.52 -6.86
C GLU A 63 -0.62 -3.52 -8.09
N VAL A 64 0.23 -4.53 -8.22
CA VAL A 64 1.20 -4.65 -9.31
C VAL A 64 0.76 -5.65 -10.39
N ARG A 65 -0.14 -6.58 -10.06
CA ARG A 65 -0.81 -7.52 -10.98
C ARG A 65 -1.93 -8.24 -10.25
N ASP A 66 -3.07 -8.49 -10.88
CA ASP A 66 -4.13 -9.44 -10.49
C ASP A 66 -4.17 -9.85 -8.99
N GLY A 67 -4.50 -8.92 -8.10
CA GLY A 67 -4.64 -9.14 -6.66
C GLY A 67 -3.32 -9.29 -5.90
N VAL A 68 -2.18 -8.97 -6.49
CA VAL A 68 -0.83 -8.97 -5.89
C VAL A 68 -0.41 -7.53 -5.64
N PHE A 69 0.04 -7.27 -4.44
CA PHE A 69 0.34 -5.94 -3.93
C PHE A 69 1.79 -5.85 -3.44
N THR A 70 2.40 -4.68 -3.61
CA THR A 70 3.67 -4.26 -2.97
C THR A 70 3.41 -3.14 -1.97
N LEU A 71 4.31 -2.93 -1.01
CA LEU A 71 4.30 -1.81 -0.07
C LEU A 71 5.59 -1.01 -0.27
N ARG A 72 5.47 0.32 -0.31
CA ARG A 72 6.59 1.23 -0.59
C ARG A 72 6.53 2.47 0.29
N GLU A 73 7.70 2.96 0.70
CA GLU A 73 7.82 4.31 1.28
C GLU A 73 7.83 5.34 0.16
N GLU A 74 6.97 6.35 0.24
CA GLU A 74 6.88 7.48 -0.70
C GLU A 74 6.73 8.78 0.11
N ASP A 75 7.68 9.07 1.00
CA ASP A 75 7.62 10.25 1.89
C ASP A 75 8.14 11.55 1.25
N GLY A 76 8.81 11.46 0.10
CA GLY A 76 9.38 12.60 -0.61
C GLY A 76 10.67 13.18 0.00
N PHE A 77 11.21 12.55 1.05
CA PHE A 77 12.41 12.99 1.76
C PHE A 77 13.60 12.01 1.65
N GLY A 78 13.49 10.95 0.82
CA GLY A 78 14.55 9.97 0.60
C GLY A 78 14.44 9.22 -0.73
N GLU A 79 15.09 8.06 -0.81
CA GLU A 79 14.86 7.09 -1.89
C GLU A 79 13.57 6.31 -1.57
N ASP A 80 12.65 6.21 -2.52
CA ASP A 80 11.46 5.38 -2.34
C ASP A 80 11.86 3.89 -2.38
N TYR A 81 11.73 3.14 -1.27
CA TYR A 81 12.13 1.73 -1.21
C TYR A 81 10.96 0.77 -1.01
N ASP A 82 11.01 -0.36 -1.74
CA ASP A 82 10.08 -1.48 -1.58
C ASP A 82 10.33 -2.20 -0.26
N MET A 83 9.25 -2.52 0.44
CA MET A 83 9.28 -3.13 1.76
C MET A 83 8.85 -4.58 1.73
N GLN A 84 9.30 -5.33 2.74
CA GLN A 84 8.76 -6.66 3.00
C GLN A 84 7.63 -6.59 4.00
N MET A 85 6.55 -7.33 3.74
CA MET A 85 5.32 -7.32 4.52
C MET A 85 4.75 -8.72 4.73
N THR A 86 3.90 -8.85 5.76
CA THR A 86 3.21 -10.07 6.17
C THR A 86 1.90 -9.72 6.89
N ARG A 87 1.05 -10.73 7.09
CA ARG A 87 -0.12 -10.66 8.00
C ARG A 87 0.14 -11.36 9.33
N ASP A 88 1.32 -11.94 9.51
CA ASP A 88 1.71 -12.59 10.75
C ASP A 88 2.06 -11.56 11.83
N THR A 89 1.43 -11.68 13.01
CA THR A 89 1.59 -10.71 14.09
C THR A 89 2.95 -10.72 14.76
N ASN A 90 3.80 -11.69 14.45
CA ASN A 90 5.18 -11.79 14.91
C ASN A 90 6.19 -11.43 13.80
N TRP A 91 5.73 -10.76 12.74
CA TRP A 91 6.54 -10.37 11.58
C TRP A 91 7.24 -11.56 10.90
N GLN A 92 6.64 -12.75 10.96
CA GLN A 92 7.16 -13.94 10.28
C GLN A 92 6.67 -14.03 8.84
N GLY A 93 7.47 -14.66 7.97
CA GLY A 93 7.09 -14.87 6.57
C GLY A 93 7.02 -13.58 5.75
N LEU A 94 7.85 -12.59 6.08
CA LEU A 94 7.97 -11.33 5.33
C LEU A 94 8.28 -11.60 3.86
N SER A 95 7.55 -10.92 2.97
CA SER A 95 7.63 -11.04 1.52
C SER A 95 7.51 -9.66 0.88
N GLY A 96 8.19 -9.42 -0.24
CA GLY A 96 8.02 -8.18 -1.01
C GLY A 96 6.63 -8.02 -1.64
N THR A 97 5.80 -9.07 -1.59
CA THR A 97 4.42 -9.03 -2.09
C THR A 97 3.44 -9.74 -1.16
N LEU A 98 2.19 -9.27 -1.16
CA LEU A 98 1.04 -9.93 -0.56
C LEU A 98 -0.08 -10.06 -1.59
N THR A 99 -0.89 -11.09 -1.44
CA THR A 99 -2.10 -11.25 -2.24
C THR A 99 -3.34 -10.79 -1.48
N ASN A 100 -4.37 -10.40 -2.26
CA ASN A 100 -5.71 -10.06 -1.80
C ASN A 100 -5.71 -9.06 -0.64
N VAL A 101 -4.93 -7.97 -0.73
CA VAL A 101 -4.95 -6.91 0.27
C VAL A 101 -6.27 -6.15 0.18
N GLN A 102 -6.93 -6.01 1.32
CA GLN A 102 -8.23 -5.34 1.44
C GLN A 102 -8.16 -4.20 2.44
N LEU A 103 -9.08 -3.22 2.30
CA LEU A 103 -9.27 -2.18 3.30
C LEU A 103 -9.60 -2.81 4.66
N GLY A 104 -8.97 -2.29 5.72
CA GLY A 104 -9.13 -2.81 7.08
C GLY A 104 -8.22 -4.00 7.42
N ASP A 105 -7.46 -4.54 6.46
CA ASP A 105 -6.42 -5.53 6.77
C ASP A 105 -5.37 -4.90 7.71
N ILE A 106 -4.88 -5.68 8.68
CA ILE A 106 -3.68 -5.31 9.43
C ILE A 106 -2.49 -5.94 8.73
N ILE A 107 -1.56 -5.09 8.29
CA ILE A 107 -0.31 -5.51 7.65
C ILE A 107 0.85 -5.15 8.57
N TYR A 108 1.82 -6.06 8.62
CA TYR A 108 3.07 -5.93 9.36
C TYR A 108 4.21 -5.84 8.37
N TRP A 109 5.16 -4.93 8.56
CA TRP A 109 6.30 -4.76 7.66
C TRP A 109 7.55 -4.30 8.41
N THR A 110 8.67 -4.30 7.71
CA THR A 110 9.96 -3.85 8.26
C THR A 110 10.67 -2.90 7.32
N THR A 111 11.36 -1.91 7.90
CA THR A 111 12.35 -1.09 7.18
C THR A 111 13.73 -1.28 7.78
N THR A 112 14.77 -1.24 6.96
CA THR A 112 16.16 -1.50 7.37
C THR A 112 17.03 -0.32 7.00
N ALA A 113 17.74 0.25 7.98
CA ALA A 113 18.74 1.28 7.70
C ALA A 113 20.04 0.67 7.20
N SER A 114 20.86 1.49 6.54
CA SER A 114 22.20 1.10 6.06
C SER A 114 23.15 0.62 7.16
N ASP A 115 22.89 0.98 8.42
CA ASP A 115 23.64 0.54 9.60
C ASP A 115 23.14 -0.78 10.20
N GLY A 116 22.14 -1.42 9.59
CA GLY A 116 21.60 -2.72 9.98
C GLY A 116 20.50 -2.69 11.03
N ARG A 117 20.08 -1.51 11.51
CA ARG A 117 18.89 -1.40 12.35
C ARG A 117 17.63 -1.73 11.57
N ILE A 118 16.70 -2.43 12.22
CA ILE A 118 15.42 -2.85 11.65
C ILE A 118 14.29 -2.29 12.50
N TRP A 119 13.40 -1.51 11.88
CA TRP A 119 12.16 -1.05 12.49
C TRP A 119 11.04 -2.03 12.16
N TYR A 120 10.21 -2.34 13.15
CA TYR A 120 9.08 -3.25 13.02
C TYR A 120 7.78 -2.44 13.06
N HIS A 121 7.07 -2.44 11.95
CA HIS A 121 5.89 -1.62 11.75
C HIS A 121 4.63 -2.47 11.69
N LYS A 122 3.50 -1.87 12.03
CA LYS A 122 2.17 -2.41 11.75
C LYS A 122 1.21 -1.27 11.48
N GLY A 123 0.15 -1.57 10.77
CA GLY A 123 -0.83 -0.56 10.38
C GLY A 123 -2.09 -1.20 9.82
N THR A 124 -3.13 -0.39 9.69
CA THR A 124 -4.38 -0.79 9.06
C THR A 124 -4.44 -0.23 7.64
N VAL A 125 -4.85 -1.04 6.66
CA VAL A 125 -4.99 -0.60 5.26
C VAL A 125 -6.16 0.36 5.12
N GLU A 126 -5.90 1.54 4.57
CA GLU A 126 -6.87 2.63 4.42
C GLU A 126 -7.03 3.08 2.97
N SER A 127 -8.19 3.68 2.65
CA SER A 127 -8.43 4.21 1.31
C SER A 127 -7.69 5.52 1.10
N THR A 128 -7.25 5.76 -0.13
CA THR A 128 -6.58 7.01 -0.54
C THR A 128 -7.51 8.24 -0.49
N SER A 129 -8.83 8.05 -0.42
CA SER A 129 -9.82 9.10 -0.24
C SER A 129 -10.03 9.56 1.21
N ASN A 130 -9.54 8.80 2.20
CA ASN A 130 -9.70 9.12 3.63
C ASN A 130 -8.52 9.93 4.20
N VAL A 131 -7.63 10.40 3.34
CA VAL A 131 -6.32 10.93 3.72
C VAL A 131 -6.44 12.44 3.77
N ASN A 132 -7.13 12.89 4.81
CA ASN A 132 -7.44 14.30 4.99
C ASN A 132 -6.86 14.74 6.33
N ARG A 133 -5.52 14.75 6.46
CA ARG A 133 -4.82 15.29 7.62
C ARG A 133 -3.52 15.96 7.19
N SER A 134 -3.64 17.28 7.04
CA SER A 134 -2.57 18.29 7.05
C SER A 134 -1.67 18.16 8.27
#